data_AF-A0A3M6U094-F1
#
_entry.id   AF-A0A3M6U094-F1
#
_cell.length_a   1.000
_cell.length_b   1.000
_cell.length_c   1.000
_cell.angle_alpha   90.00
_cell.angle_beta   90.00
_cell.angle_gamma   90.00
#
_symmetry.space_group_name_H-M   'P 1'
#
loop_
_entity.id
_entity.type
_entity.pdbx_description
1 polymer ?
#
loop_
_entity_poly.entity_id
_entity_poly.type
_entity_poly.pdbx_seq_one_letter_code
_entity_poly.pdbx_strand_id
1 'polypeptide(L)'
;MSYVEYNHLLFEISQRLDQLNQHGHLLFMCRGRVASRPEDIPDALSLFRELEEQDNLAIDQVELLTELLKGVGEWSLFQKVRKFEDKRKEYKELLKQISRALDESNQLQQLISVCTARETLEENERNTQTARIFFEKLERRGLFEFGRLDFLKGILSETERQDLVKKVQDFEKRRIDEDEFERRKAQAGSIVAAARVVSGREEHNNLAIDRVELLKELLKEVEEWSLFQKVRKFENKRKEYKELLEQISRALDESNQLQQLIAVCTERETLEENERKTQTARILLEKLERRRLFEFSRLDFLKGILSGIERQDLVKKVQDFEKRRIDEDEFERRKAQAGSIVAAARVVGGRVIGGELKLF
;
A
#
# COMPACT_ATOMS: atom_id res chain seq x y z
N MET A 1 1.85 0.47 -20.77
CA MET A 1 0.40 0.43 -20.52
C MET A 1 -0.37 0.30 -21.82
N SER A 2 -1.57 -0.33 -21.80
CA SER A 2 -2.49 -0.47 -22.94
C SER A 2 -3.38 0.77 -23.13
N TYR A 3 -4.02 0.87 -24.30
CA TYR A 3 -5.06 1.88 -24.54
C TYR A 3 -6.26 1.73 -23.58
N VAL A 4 -6.59 0.51 -23.17
CA VAL A 4 -7.66 0.27 -22.19
C VAL A 4 -7.30 0.84 -20.82
N GLU A 5 -6.08 0.59 -20.35
CA GLU A 5 -5.59 1.12 -19.07
C GLU A 5 -5.51 2.64 -19.08
N TYR A 6 -5.07 3.21 -20.21
CA TYR A 6 -5.04 4.65 -20.43
C TYR A 6 -6.44 5.28 -20.38
N ASN A 7 -7.39 4.72 -21.12
CA ASN A 7 -8.78 5.20 -21.11
C ASN A 7 -9.43 5.09 -19.73
N HIS A 8 -9.13 4.00 -19.00
CA HIS A 8 -9.58 3.83 -17.63
C HIS A 8 -8.98 4.89 -16.69
N LEU A 9 -7.69 5.20 -16.84
CA LEU A 9 -7.02 6.26 -16.08
C LEU A 9 -7.66 7.64 -16.34
N LEU A 10 -7.91 7.99 -17.60
CA LEU A 10 -8.59 9.24 -17.94
C LEU A 10 -9.99 9.32 -17.33
N PHE A 11 -10.76 8.23 -17.39
CA PHE A 11 -12.10 8.17 -16.83
C PHE A 11 -12.11 8.33 -15.30
N GLU A 12 -11.20 7.67 -14.59
CA GLU A 12 -11.09 7.82 -13.13
C GLU A 12 -10.73 9.25 -12.73
N ILE A 13 -9.80 9.86 -13.48
CA ILE A 13 -9.39 11.24 -13.25
C ILE A 13 -10.57 12.19 -13.53
N SER A 14 -11.29 12.02 -14.64
CA SER A 14 -12.41 12.89 -14.98
C SER A 14 -13.49 12.84 -13.91
N GLN A 15 -13.88 11.64 -13.47
CA GLN A 15 -14.87 11.48 -12.40
C GLN A 15 -14.45 12.20 -11.11
N ARG A 16 -13.17 12.10 -10.73
CA ARG A 16 -12.66 12.76 -9.54
C ARG A 16 -12.67 14.28 -9.67
N LEU A 17 -12.29 14.80 -10.82
CA LEU A 17 -12.26 16.25 -11.09
C LEU A 17 -13.66 16.86 -11.12
N ASP A 18 -14.63 16.13 -11.70
CA ASP A 18 -16.03 16.54 -11.70
C ASP A 18 -16.60 16.55 -10.28
N GLN A 19 -16.29 15.56 -9.43
CA GLN A 19 -16.68 15.54 -8.01
C GLN A 19 -16.13 16.73 -7.21
N LEU A 20 -14.97 17.26 -7.60
CA LEU A 20 -14.34 18.41 -6.95
C LEU A 20 -14.82 19.75 -7.50
N ASN A 21 -15.76 19.74 -8.46
CA ASN A 21 -16.27 20.91 -9.17
C ASN A 21 -15.14 21.78 -9.76
N GLN A 22 -14.05 21.16 -10.24
CA GLN A 22 -12.88 21.88 -10.76
C GLN A 22 -13.01 22.26 -12.24
N HIS A 23 -14.15 21.95 -12.87
CA HIS A 23 -14.34 22.08 -14.31
C HIS A 23 -14.00 23.48 -14.86
N GLY A 24 -14.50 24.56 -14.25
CA GLY A 24 -14.18 25.93 -14.68
C GLY A 24 -12.69 26.29 -14.52
N HIS A 25 -12.04 25.76 -13.49
CA HIS A 25 -10.60 25.97 -13.28
C HIS A 25 -9.77 25.20 -14.31
N LEU A 26 -10.17 23.97 -14.66
CA LEU A 26 -9.53 23.17 -15.71
C LEU A 26 -9.63 23.85 -17.07
N LEU A 27 -10.83 24.34 -17.45
CA LEU A 27 -11.02 25.10 -18.70
C LEU A 27 -10.12 26.34 -18.75
N PHE A 28 -9.99 27.05 -17.63
CA PHE A 28 -9.09 28.20 -17.54
C PHE A 28 -7.61 27.81 -17.76
N MET A 29 -7.15 26.72 -17.13
CA MET A 29 -5.78 26.23 -17.31
C MET A 29 -5.51 25.71 -18.73
N CYS A 30 -6.52 25.11 -19.38
CA CYS A 30 -6.44 24.62 -20.75
C CYS A 30 -6.71 25.72 -21.81
N ARG A 31 -6.81 26.99 -21.42
CA ARG A 31 -7.09 28.08 -22.37
C ARG A 31 -6.02 28.13 -23.46
N GLY A 32 -6.46 28.08 -24.72
CA GLY A 32 -5.58 28.06 -25.89
C GLY A 32 -5.05 26.66 -26.27
N ARG A 33 -5.49 25.61 -25.57
CA ARG A 33 -5.22 24.19 -25.90
C ARG A 33 -6.45 23.44 -26.42
N VAL A 34 -7.61 24.07 -26.38
CA VAL A 34 -8.89 23.56 -26.87
C VAL A 34 -9.45 24.51 -27.91
N ALA A 35 -10.09 23.96 -28.95
CA ALA A 35 -10.70 24.76 -30.01
C ALA A 35 -12.16 25.12 -29.69
N SER A 36 -12.86 24.20 -29.02
CA SER A 36 -14.25 24.35 -28.59
C SER A 36 -14.44 25.44 -27.54
N ARG A 37 -15.64 26.04 -27.50
CA ARG A 37 -15.96 27.04 -26.48
C ARG A 37 -16.18 26.36 -25.12
N PRO A 38 -15.96 27.06 -24.00
CA PRO A 38 -16.23 26.53 -22.66
C PRO A 38 -17.61 25.89 -22.51
N GLU A 39 -18.63 26.44 -23.16
CA GLU A 39 -20.00 25.96 -23.09
C GLU A 39 -20.22 24.62 -23.81
N ASP A 40 -19.35 24.27 -24.76
CA ASP A 40 -19.42 23.05 -25.56
C ASP A 40 -18.68 21.87 -24.89
N ILE A 41 -17.98 22.13 -23.78
CA ILE A 41 -17.21 21.15 -23.01
C ILE A 41 -17.87 21.00 -21.63
N PRO A 42 -18.88 20.12 -21.46
CA PRO A 42 -19.71 20.12 -20.25
C PRO A 42 -19.06 19.48 -19.02
N ASP A 43 -18.02 18.66 -19.19
CA ASP A 43 -17.38 17.90 -18.11
C ASP A 43 -15.88 17.67 -18.38
N ALA A 44 -15.16 17.18 -17.36
CA ALA A 44 -13.72 16.92 -17.47
C ALA A 44 -13.38 15.83 -18.52
N LEU A 45 -14.29 14.88 -18.76
CA LEU A 45 -14.05 13.81 -19.73
C LEU A 45 -14.09 14.35 -21.17
N SER A 46 -15.06 15.23 -21.45
CA SER A 46 -15.20 15.93 -22.72
C SER A 46 -13.99 16.84 -22.98
N LEU A 47 -13.47 17.49 -21.93
CA LEU A 47 -12.22 18.25 -22.01
C LEU A 47 -11.03 17.37 -22.41
N PHE A 48 -10.90 16.17 -21.83
CA PHE A 48 -9.81 15.26 -22.20
C PHE A 48 -9.91 14.79 -23.65
N ARG A 49 -11.11 14.48 -24.14
CA ARG A 49 -11.29 14.10 -25.55
C ARG A 49 -10.90 15.22 -26.50
N GLU A 50 -11.32 16.45 -26.22
CA GLU A 50 -10.92 17.61 -27.01
C GLU A 50 -9.40 17.81 -26.99
N LEU A 51 -8.75 17.63 -25.83
CA LEU A 51 -7.28 17.70 -25.75
C LEU A 51 -6.61 16.59 -26.57
N GLU A 52 -7.19 15.40 -26.66
CA GLU A 52 -6.71 14.33 -27.55
C GLU A 52 -6.90 14.67 -29.03
N GLU A 53 -8.05 15.24 -29.40
CA GLU A 53 -8.33 15.70 -30.76
C GLU A 53 -7.39 16.83 -31.22
N GLN A 54 -6.92 17.66 -30.28
CA GLN A 54 -5.97 18.74 -30.54
C GLN A 54 -4.49 18.32 -30.34
N ASP A 55 -4.20 17.02 -30.26
CA ASP A 55 -2.85 16.46 -30.03
C ASP A 55 -2.13 17.03 -28.79
N ASN A 56 -2.89 17.49 -27.78
CA ASN A 56 -2.37 17.98 -26.50
C ASN A 56 -2.36 16.91 -25.40
N LEU A 57 -2.97 15.75 -25.66
CA LEU A 57 -3.04 14.61 -24.76
C LEU A 57 -3.03 13.31 -25.58
N ALA A 58 -2.21 12.33 -25.16
CA ALA A 58 -2.22 11.00 -25.76
C ALA A 58 -1.62 9.98 -24.78
N ILE A 59 -1.75 8.68 -25.08
CA ILE A 59 -1.14 7.60 -24.29
C ILE A 59 0.37 7.77 -24.08
N ASP A 60 1.06 8.36 -25.06
CA ASP A 60 2.50 8.62 -25.04
C ASP A 60 2.82 10.08 -24.64
N GLN A 61 1.81 10.91 -24.33
CA GLN A 61 1.92 12.33 -24.03
C GLN A 61 0.92 12.70 -22.91
N VAL A 62 1.34 12.52 -21.66
CA VAL A 62 0.51 12.74 -20.45
C VAL A 62 1.01 13.89 -19.57
N GLU A 63 2.00 14.65 -20.04
CA GLU A 63 2.65 15.73 -19.30
C GLU A 63 1.64 16.81 -18.90
N LEU A 64 0.78 17.23 -19.83
CA LEU A 64 -0.28 18.19 -19.57
C LEU A 64 -1.21 17.72 -18.46
N LEU A 65 -1.59 16.43 -18.46
CA LEU A 65 -2.42 15.84 -17.42
C LEU A 65 -1.75 15.93 -16.04
N THR A 66 -0.43 15.78 -15.96
CA THR A 66 0.31 15.96 -14.70
C THR A 66 0.32 17.41 -14.21
N GLU A 67 0.38 18.39 -15.12
CA GLU A 67 0.32 19.82 -14.78
C GLU A 67 -1.06 20.21 -14.27
N LEU A 68 -2.12 19.75 -14.94
CA LEU A 68 -3.50 19.98 -14.53
C LEU A 68 -3.77 19.44 -13.13
N LEU A 69 -3.35 18.20 -12.84
CA LEU A 69 -3.53 17.56 -11.54
C LEU A 69 -2.78 18.28 -10.41
N LYS A 70 -1.59 18.83 -10.68
CA LYS A 70 -0.88 19.70 -9.73
C LYS A 70 -1.64 21.01 -9.50
N GLY A 71 -2.15 21.62 -10.57
CA GLY A 71 -2.87 22.89 -10.50
C GLY A 71 -4.13 22.82 -9.63
N VAL A 72 -4.83 21.69 -9.66
CA VAL A 72 -6.02 21.44 -8.80
C VAL A 72 -5.68 20.78 -7.45
N GLY A 73 -4.40 20.48 -7.19
CA GLY A 73 -3.95 19.88 -5.93
C GLY A 73 -4.28 18.39 -5.75
N GLU A 74 -4.65 17.67 -6.80
CA GLU A 74 -4.95 16.23 -6.76
C GLU A 74 -3.66 15.38 -6.83
N TRP A 75 -2.88 15.43 -5.75
CA TRP A 75 -1.58 14.76 -5.64
C TRP A 75 -1.63 13.24 -5.78
N SER A 76 -2.70 12.60 -5.32
CA SER A 76 -2.91 11.15 -5.45
C SER A 76 -2.95 10.72 -6.92
N LEU A 77 -3.80 11.39 -7.71
CA LEU A 77 -3.92 11.13 -9.14
C LEU A 77 -2.66 11.53 -9.89
N PHE A 78 -2.01 12.64 -9.50
CA PHE A 78 -0.72 13.03 -10.07
C PHE A 78 0.33 11.91 -9.96
N GLN A 79 0.45 11.28 -8.78
CA GLN A 79 1.36 10.16 -8.59
C GLN A 79 0.97 8.94 -9.43
N LYS A 80 -0.33 8.71 -9.63
CA LYS A 80 -0.82 7.62 -10.49
C LYS A 80 -0.46 7.84 -11.96
N VAL A 81 -0.63 9.07 -12.48
CA VAL A 81 -0.23 9.44 -13.86
C VAL A 81 1.29 9.35 -14.03
N ARG A 82 2.08 9.80 -13.05
CA ARG A 82 3.55 9.65 -13.06
C ARG A 82 4.00 8.20 -13.20
N LYS A 83 3.43 7.30 -12.39
CA LYS A 83 3.72 5.85 -12.48
C LYS A 83 3.33 5.29 -13.85
N PHE A 84 2.19 5.71 -14.40
CA PHE A 84 1.77 5.33 -15.74
C PHE A 84 2.79 5.77 -16.81
N GLU A 85 3.21 7.03 -16.75
CA GLU A 85 4.18 7.65 -17.66
C GLU A 85 5.53 6.92 -17.62
N ASP A 86 6.05 6.65 -16.41
CA ASP A 86 7.33 5.94 -16.23
C ASP A 86 7.29 4.53 -16.82
N LYS A 87 6.21 3.76 -16.55
CA LYS A 87 6.01 2.43 -17.13
C LYS A 87 5.89 2.49 -18.66
N ARG A 88 5.22 3.51 -19.19
CA ARG A 88 5.08 3.71 -20.64
C ARG A 88 6.42 4.05 -21.29
N LYS A 89 7.25 4.87 -20.65
CA LYS A 89 8.61 5.21 -21.13
C LYS A 89 9.52 3.99 -21.15
N GLU A 90 9.53 3.17 -20.10
CA GLU A 90 10.36 1.95 -20.07
C GLU A 90 9.99 0.99 -21.22
N TYR A 91 8.68 0.85 -21.48
CA TYR A 91 8.17 0.07 -22.59
C TYR A 91 8.60 0.60 -23.96
N LYS A 92 8.47 1.91 -24.20
CA LYS A 92 8.90 2.53 -25.46
C LYS A 92 10.41 2.43 -25.65
N GLU A 93 11.19 2.50 -24.57
CA GLU A 93 12.63 2.30 -24.63
C GLU A 93 12.98 0.85 -24.98
N LEU A 94 12.27 -0.15 -24.47
CA LEU A 94 12.40 -1.54 -24.91
C LEU A 94 12.16 -1.66 -26.42
N LEU A 95 11.03 -1.15 -26.92
CA LEU A 95 10.70 -1.21 -28.35
C LEU A 95 11.77 -0.52 -29.19
N LYS A 96 12.23 0.65 -28.77
CA LYS A 96 13.30 1.39 -29.45
C LYS A 96 14.60 0.59 -29.53
N GLN A 97 14.99 -0.11 -28.46
CA GLN A 97 16.18 -0.98 -28.47
C GLN A 97 16.02 -2.16 -29.42
N ILE A 98 14.84 -2.79 -29.45
CA ILE A 98 14.54 -3.90 -30.37
C ILE A 98 14.55 -3.39 -31.81
N SER A 99 13.86 -2.28 -32.11
CA SER A 99 13.84 -1.66 -33.44
C SER A 99 15.24 -1.35 -33.93
N ARG A 100 16.05 -0.69 -33.10
CA ARG A 100 17.44 -0.36 -33.43
C ARG A 100 18.24 -1.61 -33.77
N ALA A 101 18.11 -2.66 -32.98
CA ALA A 101 18.85 -3.90 -33.18
C ALA A 101 18.40 -4.68 -34.45
N LEU A 102 17.17 -4.46 -34.93
CA LEU A 102 16.65 -5.02 -36.18
C LEU A 102 17.04 -4.20 -37.40
N ASP A 103 17.07 -2.87 -37.26
CA ASP A 103 17.51 -1.96 -38.31
C ASP A 103 19.03 -2.12 -38.54
N GLU A 104 19.84 -2.20 -37.47
CA GLU A 104 21.29 -2.43 -37.53
C GLU A 104 21.66 -3.80 -38.12
N SER A 105 20.81 -4.82 -37.96
CA SER A 105 20.99 -6.15 -38.57
C SER A 105 20.33 -6.28 -39.94
N ASN A 106 19.70 -5.23 -40.47
CA ASN A 106 18.97 -5.21 -41.73
C ASN A 106 17.87 -6.31 -41.83
N GLN A 107 17.21 -6.63 -40.72
CA GLN A 107 16.21 -7.71 -40.64
C GLN A 107 14.76 -7.23 -40.73
N LEU A 108 14.52 -5.95 -40.99
CA LEU A 108 13.17 -5.39 -41.09
C LEU A 108 12.30 -6.14 -42.11
N GLN A 109 12.83 -6.43 -43.31
CA GLN A 109 12.05 -7.11 -44.36
C GLN A 109 11.71 -8.56 -43.98
N GLN A 110 12.64 -9.26 -43.31
CA GLN A 110 12.39 -10.59 -42.79
C GLN A 110 11.28 -10.56 -41.73
N LEU A 111 11.33 -9.59 -40.81
CA LEU A 111 10.30 -9.37 -39.79
C LEU A 111 8.93 -9.07 -40.39
N ILE A 112 8.86 -8.21 -41.42
CA ILE A 112 7.61 -7.90 -42.12
C ILE A 112 7.05 -9.16 -42.79
N SER A 113 7.91 -9.98 -43.41
CA SER A 113 7.51 -11.25 -44.03
C SER A 113 6.93 -12.23 -43.01
N VAL A 114 7.62 -12.43 -41.87
CA VAL A 114 7.14 -13.26 -40.75
C VAL A 114 5.82 -12.74 -40.21
N CYS A 115 5.71 -11.42 -39.99
CA CYS A 115 4.48 -10.82 -39.48
C CYS A 115 3.32 -10.98 -40.48
N THR A 116 3.57 -10.85 -41.78
CA THR A 116 2.57 -11.04 -42.84
C THR A 116 2.11 -12.49 -42.96
N ALA A 117 2.98 -13.45 -42.63
CA ALA A 117 2.62 -14.87 -42.59
C ALA A 117 1.69 -15.20 -41.41
N ARG A 118 1.77 -14.43 -40.32
CA ARG A 118 0.95 -14.61 -39.11
C ARG A 118 -0.35 -13.79 -39.13
N GLU A 119 -0.31 -12.60 -39.73
CA GLU A 119 -1.41 -11.63 -39.72
C GLU A 119 -1.57 -10.92 -41.06
N THR A 120 -2.82 -10.61 -41.42
CA THR A 120 -3.13 -9.88 -42.66
C THR A 120 -2.80 -8.41 -42.51
N LEU A 121 -1.57 -8.01 -42.87
CA LEU A 121 -1.15 -6.60 -42.85
C LEU A 121 -1.68 -5.80 -44.05
N GLU A 122 -2.07 -4.55 -43.83
CA GLU A 122 -2.39 -3.59 -44.90
C GLU A 122 -1.12 -3.15 -45.66
N GLU A 123 -1.28 -2.63 -46.88
CA GLU A 123 -0.16 -2.16 -47.69
C GLU A 123 0.63 -1.03 -47.00
N ASN A 124 -0.08 -0.11 -46.36
CA ASN A 124 0.51 0.96 -45.57
C ASN A 124 1.34 0.42 -44.39
N GLU A 125 0.98 -0.71 -43.78
CA GLU A 125 1.68 -1.33 -42.65
C GLU A 125 2.98 -1.99 -43.11
N ARG A 126 2.92 -2.72 -44.22
CA ARG A 126 4.07 -3.38 -44.85
C ARG A 126 5.08 -2.39 -45.39
N ASN A 127 4.61 -1.24 -45.89
CA ASN A 127 5.48 -0.21 -46.44
C ASN A 127 6.06 0.68 -45.32
N THR A 128 7.09 0.16 -44.65
CA THR A 128 7.81 0.88 -43.59
C THR A 128 9.32 0.86 -43.82
N GLN A 129 9.95 2.00 -43.53
CA GLN A 129 11.39 2.21 -43.72
C GLN A 129 12.23 1.83 -42.49
N THR A 130 11.61 1.76 -41.31
CA THR A 130 12.29 1.42 -40.05
C THR A 130 11.44 0.50 -39.20
N ALA A 131 12.08 -0.38 -38.43
CA ALA A 131 11.41 -1.27 -37.47
C ALA A 131 10.62 -0.50 -36.41
N ARG A 132 11.05 0.73 -36.09
CA ARG A 132 10.32 1.60 -35.16
C ARG A 132 8.93 1.94 -35.69
N ILE A 133 8.83 2.47 -36.91
CA ILE A 133 7.54 2.85 -37.51
C ILE A 133 6.67 1.61 -37.69
N PHE A 134 7.28 0.47 -38.03
CA PHE A 134 6.57 -0.79 -38.15
C PHE A 134 5.91 -1.19 -36.82
N PHE A 135 6.66 -1.19 -35.71
CA PHE A 135 6.11 -1.48 -34.38
C PHE A 135 5.05 -0.50 -33.92
N GLU A 136 5.20 0.80 -34.21
CA GLU A 136 4.17 1.80 -33.90
C GLU A 136 2.83 1.47 -34.61
N LYS A 137 2.87 0.97 -35.85
CA LYS A 137 1.67 0.55 -36.58
C LYS A 137 1.04 -0.72 -36.00
N LEU A 138 1.86 -1.74 -35.70
CA LEU A 138 1.37 -2.99 -35.11
C LEU A 138 0.76 -2.76 -33.72
N GLU A 139 1.34 -1.87 -32.92
CA GLU A 139 0.81 -1.47 -31.61
C GLU A 139 -0.54 -0.76 -31.74
N ARG A 140 -0.67 0.19 -32.69
CA ARG A 140 -1.94 0.89 -32.95
C ARG A 140 -3.05 -0.07 -33.39
N ARG A 141 -2.71 -1.11 -34.15
CA ARG A 141 -3.63 -2.19 -34.53
C ARG A 141 -3.98 -3.12 -33.35
N GLY A 142 -3.24 -3.05 -32.26
CA GLY A 142 -3.44 -3.88 -31.07
C GLY A 142 -2.91 -5.31 -31.20
N LEU A 143 -1.97 -5.57 -32.13
CA LEU A 143 -1.35 -6.89 -32.28
C LEU A 143 -0.43 -7.24 -31.10
N PHE A 144 0.17 -6.23 -30.48
CA PHE A 144 0.83 -6.34 -29.19
C PHE A 144 0.76 -5.01 -28.46
N GLU A 145 0.92 -5.07 -27.15
CA GLU A 145 0.93 -3.91 -26.26
C GLU A 145 1.71 -4.26 -24.99
N PHE A 146 1.91 -3.29 -24.11
CA PHE A 146 2.65 -3.46 -22.86
C PHE A 146 2.29 -4.71 -22.03
N GLY A 147 1.02 -5.06 -21.95
CA GLY A 147 0.53 -6.22 -21.20
C GLY A 147 0.48 -7.53 -21.99
N ARG A 148 0.72 -7.48 -23.32
CA ARG A 148 0.59 -8.61 -24.25
C ARG A 148 1.71 -8.57 -25.27
N LEU A 149 2.84 -9.23 -24.97
CA LEU A 149 4.02 -9.25 -25.83
C LEU A 149 4.28 -10.63 -26.47
N ASP A 150 3.35 -11.58 -26.37
CA ASP A 150 3.48 -12.91 -26.97
C ASP A 150 3.59 -12.86 -28.49
N PHE A 151 2.82 -11.98 -29.13
CA PHE A 151 2.93 -11.75 -30.56
C PHE A 151 4.33 -11.26 -30.94
N LEU A 152 4.85 -10.25 -30.23
CA LEU A 152 6.19 -9.71 -30.41
C LEU A 152 7.28 -10.77 -30.21
N LYS A 153 7.19 -11.58 -29.15
CA LYS A 153 8.12 -12.70 -28.92
C LYS A 153 8.06 -13.74 -30.04
N GLY A 154 6.88 -14.04 -30.57
CA GLY A 154 6.73 -14.99 -31.67
C GLY A 154 7.40 -14.51 -32.95
N ILE A 155 7.16 -13.25 -33.37
CA ILE A 155 7.80 -12.71 -34.59
C ILE A 155 9.32 -12.57 -34.42
N LEU A 156 9.81 -12.26 -33.22
CA LEU A 156 11.24 -12.20 -32.93
C LEU A 156 11.89 -13.59 -32.92
N SER A 157 11.17 -14.62 -32.46
CA SER A 157 11.66 -16.00 -32.46
C SER A 157 11.81 -16.55 -33.87
N GLU A 158 10.82 -16.31 -34.73
CA GLU A 158 10.80 -16.74 -36.13
C GLU A 158 11.79 -15.95 -37.01
N THR A 159 12.21 -14.77 -36.58
CA THR A 159 13.34 -14.02 -37.20
C THR A 159 14.70 -14.42 -36.62
N GLU A 160 14.76 -15.50 -35.84
CA GLU A 160 15.97 -16.05 -35.22
C GLU A 160 16.66 -15.08 -34.23
N ARG A 161 15.91 -14.10 -33.68
CA ARG A 161 16.41 -13.09 -32.74
C ARG A 161 16.14 -13.45 -31.29
N GLN A 162 16.70 -14.58 -30.87
CA GLN A 162 16.58 -15.08 -29.50
C GLN A 162 17.17 -14.13 -28.44
N ASP A 163 18.17 -13.32 -28.82
CA ASP A 163 18.70 -12.24 -28.00
C ASP A 163 17.61 -11.20 -27.65
N LEU A 164 16.78 -10.83 -28.62
CA LEU A 164 15.69 -9.87 -28.45
C LEU A 164 14.50 -10.50 -27.72
N VAL A 165 14.19 -11.78 -27.98
CA VAL A 165 13.17 -12.53 -27.23
C VAL A 165 13.51 -12.53 -25.74
N LYS A 166 14.77 -12.80 -25.37
CA LYS A 166 15.22 -12.75 -23.98
C LYS A 166 15.06 -11.37 -23.36
N LYS A 167 15.37 -10.28 -24.09
CA LYS A 167 15.13 -8.91 -23.62
C LYS A 167 13.66 -8.64 -23.30
N VAL A 168 12.75 -9.13 -24.15
CA VAL A 168 11.30 -9.00 -23.91
C VAL A 168 10.88 -9.79 -22.67
N GLN A 169 11.39 -11.02 -22.49
CA GLN A 169 11.10 -11.84 -21.31
C GLN A 169 11.63 -11.21 -20.02
N ASP A 170 12.85 -10.68 -20.02
CA ASP A 170 13.44 -10.00 -18.87
C ASP A 170 12.60 -8.77 -18.48
N PHE A 171 12.10 -8.02 -19.48
CA PHE A 171 11.19 -6.91 -19.24
C PHE A 171 9.84 -7.36 -18.65
N GLU A 172 9.20 -8.39 -19.22
CA GLU A 172 7.94 -8.93 -18.70
C GLU A 172 8.10 -9.41 -17.26
N LYS A 173 9.20 -10.10 -16.96
CA LYS A 173 9.50 -10.57 -15.60
C LYS A 173 9.61 -9.40 -14.61
N ARG A 174 10.42 -8.38 -14.93
CA ARG A 174 10.55 -7.18 -14.06
C ARG A 174 9.19 -6.52 -13.81
N ARG A 175 8.37 -6.37 -14.86
CA ARG A 175 7.03 -5.80 -14.75
C ARG A 175 6.12 -6.63 -13.85
N ILE A 176 6.10 -7.95 -14.01
CA ILE A 176 5.26 -8.85 -13.21
C ILE A 176 5.67 -8.79 -11.74
N ASP A 177 6.98 -8.82 -11.46
CA ASP A 177 7.51 -8.72 -10.10
C ASP A 177 7.12 -7.37 -9.46
N GLU A 178 7.17 -6.27 -10.20
CA GLU A 178 6.75 -4.94 -9.75
C GLU A 178 5.23 -4.87 -9.50
N ASP A 179 4.41 -5.39 -10.42
CA ASP A 179 2.96 -5.42 -10.26
C ASP A 179 2.54 -6.30 -9.06
N GLU A 180 3.24 -7.41 -8.81
CA GLU A 180 3.06 -8.24 -7.63
C GLU A 180 3.46 -7.50 -6.35
N PHE A 181 4.60 -6.80 -6.36
CA PHE A 181 5.02 -5.97 -5.24
C PHE A 181 4.00 -4.88 -4.90
N GLU A 182 3.48 -4.15 -5.89
CA GLU A 182 2.47 -3.11 -5.66
C GLU A 182 1.14 -3.71 -5.16
N ARG A 183 0.74 -4.92 -5.62
CA ARG A 183 -0.41 -5.64 -5.05
C ARG A 183 -0.21 -5.97 -3.58
N ARG A 184 0.95 -6.52 -3.20
CA ARG A 184 1.29 -6.82 -1.81
C ARG A 184 1.31 -5.56 -0.95
N LYS A 185 1.86 -4.46 -1.46
CA LYS A 185 1.86 -3.16 -0.81
C LYS A 185 0.45 -2.60 -0.60
N ALA A 186 -0.44 -2.73 -1.58
CA ALA A 186 -1.84 -2.31 -1.44
C ALA A 186 -2.58 -3.15 -0.38
N GLN A 187 -2.35 -4.47 -0.35
CA GLN A 187 -2.87 -5.35 0.69
C GLN A 187 -2.35 -4.96 2.08
N ALA A 188 -1.05 -4.70 2.20
CA ALA A 188 -0.43 -4.22 3.43
C ALA A 188 -1.01 -2.88 3.88
N GLY A 189 -1.22 -1.93 2.97
CA GLY A 189 -1.87 -0.66 3.25
C GLY A 189 -3.29 -0.82 3.80
N SER A 190 -4.08 -1.74 3.24
CA SER A 190 -5.42 -2.09 3.73
C SER A 190 -5.37 -2.70 5.13
N ILE A 191 -4.45 -3.63 5.37
CA ILE A 191 -4.24 -4.26 6.69
C ILE A 191 -3.79 -3.22 7.73
N VAL A 192 -2.87 -2.32 7.37
CA VAL A 192 -2.38 -1.25 8.25
C VAL A 192 -3.49 -0.23 8.53
N ALA A 193 -4.31 0.12 7.54
CA ALA A 193 -5.48 0.99 7.75
C ALA A 193 -6.48 0.34 8.72
N ALA A 194 -6.78 -0.95 8.53
CA ALA A 194 -7.62 -1.71 9.46
C ALA A 194 -7.00 -1.76 10.87
N ALA A 195 -5.69 -1.99 10.98
CA ALA A 195 -4.97 -1.99 12.25
C ALA A 195 -4.94 -0.60 12.91
N ARG A 196 -4.88 0.49 12.14
CA ARG A 196 -4.94 1.86 12.67
C ARG A 196 -6.33 2.20 13.21
N VAL A 197 -7.40 1.77 12.54
CA VAL A 197 -8.79 1.89 13.06
C VAL A 197 -8.94 1.10 14.36
N VAL A 198 -8.33 -0.08 14.44
CA VAL A 198 -8.26 -0.89 15.67
C VAL A 198 -7.31 -0.28 16.72
N SER A 199 -6.34 0.55 16.35
CA SER A 199 -5.47 1.25 17.32
C SER A 199 -6.04 2.58 17.81
N GLY A 200 -6.91 3.21 17.02
CA GLY A 200 -7.62 4.46 17.38
C GLY A 200 -8.85 4.21 18.27
N ARG A 201 -9.28 2.96 18.36
CA ARG A 201 -10.12 2.45 19.44
C ARG A 201 -9.21 1.59 20.30
N GLU A 202 -8.76 2.06 21.46
CA GLU A 202 -8.01 1.21 22.41
C GLU A 202 -8.79 -0.06 22.86
N GLU A 203 -10.00 -0.26 22.35
CA GLU A 203 -10.79 -1.46 22.48
C GLU A 203 -10.74 -2.24 21.15
N HIS A 204 -10.06 -3.39 21.16
CA HIS A 204 -10.38 -4.64 20.44
C HIS A 204 -9.11 -5.44 20.11
N ASN A 205 -8.59 -6.15 21.12
CA ASN A 205 -7.58 -7.17 20.91
C ASN A 205 -8.21 -8.51 20.56
N ASN A 206 -8.11 -8.88 19.27
CA ASN A 206 -8.10 -10.27 18.81
C ASN A 206 -7.47 -10.39 17.41
N LEU A 207 -6.27 -9.83 17.24
CA LEU A 207 -5.39 -10.30 16.16
C LEU A 207 -4.87 -11.69 16.56
N ALA A 208 -5.32 -12.73 15.87
CA ALA A 208 -4.72 -14.05 15.94
C ALA A 208 -3.22 -13.94 15.65
N ILE A 209 -2.40 -14.73 16.35
CA ILE A 209 -0.92 -14.69 16.26
C ILE A 209 -0.46 -14.79 14.79
N ASP A 210 -1.15 -15.57 13.97
CA ASP A 210 -0.88 -15.74 12.53
C ASP A 210 -1.00 -14.43 11.73
N ARG A 211 -1.92 -13.53 12.12
CA ARG A 211 -2.07 -12.22 11.47
C ARG A 211 -0.98 -11.23 11.87
N VAL A 212 -0.37 -11.40 13.03
CA VAL A 212 0.74 -10.55 13.49
C VAL A 212 2.03 -10.92 12.77
N GLU A 213 2.27 -12.21 12.52
CA GLU A 213 3.46 -12.66 11.78
C GLU A 213 3.39 -12.22 10.31
N LEU A 214 2.24 -12.40 9.66
CA LEU A 214 2.00 -11.88 8.31
C LEU A 214 2.22 -10.36 8.24
N LEU A 215 1.74 -9.62 9.26
CA LEU A 215 1.87 -8.17 9.33
C LEU A 215 3.33 -7.74 9.53
N LYS A 216 4.17 -8.53 10.21
CA LYS A 216 5.62 -8.28 10.32
C LYS A 216 6.34 -8.49 9.00
N GLU A 217 6.06 -9.59 8.30
CA GLU A 217 6.66 -9.87 6.99
C GLU A 217 6.33 -8.75 6.01
N LEU A 218 5.05 -8.38 5.95
CA LEU A 218 4.59 -7.28 5.09
C LEU A 218 5.22 -5.92 5.47
N LEU A 219 5.33 -5.59 6.77
CA LEU A 219 5.95 -4.33 7.20
C LEU A 219 7.46 -4.26 6.94
N LYS A 220 8.16 -5.40 6.94
CA LYS A 220 9.56 -5.48 6.50
C LYS A 220 9.66 -5.24 4.99
N GLU A 221 8.76 -5.82 4.21
CA GLU A 221 8.74 -5.66 2.74
C GLU A 221 8.40 -4.23 2.29
N VAL A 222 7.53 -3.51 3.02
CA VAL A 222 7.19 -2.11 2.67
C VAL A 222 8.06 -1.05 3.36
N GLU A 223 9.18 -1.46 3.99
CA GLU A 223 10.13 -0.59 4.71
C GLU A 223 9.50 0.33 5.78
N GLU A 224 8.33 -0.02 6.31
CA GLU A 224 7.62 0.72 7.36
C GLU A 224 8.18 0.37 8.74
N TRP A 225 9.50 0.58 8.90
CA TRP A 225 10.28 0.23 10.09
C TRP A 225 9.71 0.81 11.38
N SER A 226 9.09 2.00 11.32
CA SER A 226 8.47 2.64 12.48
C SER A 226 7.27 1.85 13.01
N LEU A 227 6.44 1.30 12.12
CA LEU A 227 5.29 0.47 12.46
C LEU A 227 5.74 -0.95 12.83
N PHE A 228 6.75 -1.48 12.14
CA PHE A 228 7.35 -2.77 12.47
C PHE A 228 7.83 -2.81 13.92
N GLN A 229 8.53 -1.76 14.37
CA GLN A 229 8.98 -1.64 15.75
C GLN A 229 7.81 -1.54 16.74
N LYS A 230 6.73 -0.82 16.40
CA LYS A 230 5.52 -0.74 17.23
C LYS A 230 4.82 -2.10 17.37
N VAL A 231 4.69 -2.84 16.28
CA VAL A 231 4.09 -4.19 16.25
C VAL A 231 4.91 -5.17 17.07
N ARG A 232 6.24 -5.15 16.92
CA ARG A 232 7.16 -5.97 17.70
C ARG A 232 7.07 -5.68 19.21
N LYS A 233 6.97 -4.40 19.59
CA LYS A 233 6.77 -3.99 20.99
C LYS A 233 5.42 -4.48 21.52
N PHE A 234 4.35 -4.33 20.75
CA PHE A 234 3.02 -4.80 21.14
C PHE A 234 3.00 -6.31 21.38
N GLU A 235 3.65 -7.09 20.51
CA GLU A 235 3.78 -8.53 20.69
C GLU A 235 4.57 -8.90 21.94
N ASN A 236 5.71 -8.24 22.19
CA ASN A 236 6.50 -8.46 23.41
C ASN A 236 5.66 -8.21 24.66
N LYS A 237 4.92 -7.08 24.71
CA LYS A 237 4.01 -6.74 25.80
C LYS A 237 2.92 -7.80 25.99
N ARG A 238 2.33 -8.30 24.90
CA ARG A 238 1.34 -9.39 24.94
C ARG A 238 1.95 -10.68 25.48
N LYS A 239 3.18 -11.00 25.10
CA LYS A 239 3.91 -12.18 25.58
C LYS A 239 4.19 -12.09 27.08
N GLU A 240 4.65 -10.95 27.56
CA GLU A 240 4.89 -10.71 29.00
C GLU A 240 3.60 -10.83 29.83
N TYR A 241 2.48 -10.32 29.31
CA TYR A 241 1.18 -10.47 29.96
C TYR A 241 0.71 -11.92 30.02
N LYS A 242 0.87 -12.68 28.94
CA LYS A 242 0.54 -14.11 28.95
C LYS A 242 1.43 -14.89 29.92
N GLU A 243 2.71 -14.53 30.01
CA GLU A 243 3.64 -15.10 30.97
C GLU A 243 3.22 -14.78 32.42
N LEU A 244 2.76 -13.56 32.70
CA LEU A 244 2.22 -13.19 34.02
C LEU A 244 1.00 -14.06 34.39
N LEU A 245 0.03 -14.18 33.48
CA LEU A 245 -1.17 -15.00 33.73
C LEU A 245 -0.81 -16.47 33.96
N GLU A 246 0.15 -16.99 33.21
CA GLU A 246 0.64 -18.35 33.37
C GLU A 246 1.32 -18.55 34.75
N GLN A 247 2.16 -17.60 35.19
CA GLN A 247 2.77 -17.66 36.52
C GLN A 247 1.74 -17.59 37.65
N ILE A 248 0.71 -16.75 37.51
CA ILE A 248 -0.40 -16.68 38.46
C ILE A 248 -1.16 -18.01 38.47
N SER A 249 -1.49 -18.54 37.29
CA SER A 249 -2.22 -19.81 37.15
C SER A 249 -1.49 -20.96 37.85
N ARG A 250 -0.19 -21.12 37.57
CA ARG A 250 0.65 -22.14 38.22
C ARG A 250 0.68 -21.98 39.74
N ALA A 251 0.89 -20.76 40.23
CA ALA A 251 0.96 -20.50 41.66
C ALA A 251 -0.37 -20.78 42.39
N LEU A 252 -1.51 -20.65 41.71
CA LEU A 252 -2.83 -20.97 42.24
C LEU A 252 -3.13 -22.46 42.19
N ASP A 253 -2.75 -23.14 41.10
CA ASP A 253 -2.89 -24.59 40.95
C ASP A 253 -1.98 -25.33 41.97
N GLU A 254 -0.72 -24.92 42.12
CA GLU A 254 0.23 -25.49 43.10
C GLU A 254 -0.24 -25.31 44.56
N SER A 255 -0.96 -24.22 44.84
CA SER A 255 -1.51 -23.94 46.17
C SER A 255 -2.92 -24.54 46.38
N ASN A 256 -3.45 -25.26 45.40
CA ASN A 256 -4.81 -25.83 45.40
C ASN A 256 -5.94 -24.80 45.67
N GLN A 257 -5.76 -23.55 45.23
CA GLN A 257 -6.70 -22.46 45.52
C GLN A 257 -7.80 -22.26 44.48
N LEU A 258 -7.90 -23.16 43.49
CA LEU A 258 -8.88 -23.04 42.41
C LEU A 258 -10.33 -22.89 42.90
N GLN A 259 -10.75 -23.66 43.91
CA GLN A 259 -12.11 -23.59 44.44
C GLN A 259 -12.39 -22.28 45.18
N GLN A 260 -11.41 -21.77 45.93
CA GLN A 260 -11.49 -20.45 46.56
C GLN A 260 -11.58 -19.35 45.50
N LEU A 261 -10.79 -19.46 44.42
CA LEU A 261 -10.85 -18.53 43.29
C LEU A 261 -12.22 -18.55 42.62
N ILE A 262 -12.80 -19.73 42.36
CA ILE A 262 -14.14 -19.87 41.78
C ILE A 262 -15.20 -19.23 42.69
N ALA A 263 -15.12 -19.45 44.00
CA ALA A 263 -16.05 -18.86 44.97
C ALA A 263 -15.99 -17.33 44.94
N VAL A 264 -14.78 -16.75 45.06
CA VAL A 264 -14.58 -15.29 45.02
C VAL A 264 -15.00 -14.69 43.67
N CYS A 265 -14.73 -15.38 42.56
CA CYS A 265 -15.19 -14.96 41.25
C CYS A 265 -16.73 -14.99 41.14
N THR A 266 -17.40 -15.98 41.75
CA THR A 266 -18.87 -16.11 41.74
C THR A 266 -19.55 -15.05 42.60
N GLU A 267 -18.92 -14.62 43.69
CA GLU A 267 -19.40 -13.52 44.53
C GLU A 267 -19.30 -12.17 43.83
N ARG A 268 -18.28 -12.01 42.97
CA ARG A 268 -18.02 -10.76 42.25
C ARG A 268 -18.73 -10.67 40.90
N GLU A 269 -18.97 -11.80 40.24
CA GLU A 269 -19.53 -11.85 38.89
C GLU A 269 -20.36 -13.13 38.66
N THR A 270 -21.33 -13.07 37.74
CA THR A 270 -22.11 -14.26 37.37
C THR A 270 -21.30 -15.20 36.47
N LEU A 271 -20.68 -16.22 37.07
CA LEU A 271 -19.98 -17.27 36.34
C LEU A 271 -20.94 -18.23 35.63
N GLU A 272 -20.62 -18.58 34.39
CA GLU A 272 -21.31 -19.61 33.61
C GLU A 272 -21.03 -21.01 34.16
N GLU A 273 -21.91 -21.97 33.88
CA GLU A 273 -21.78 -23.37 34.30
C GLU A 273 -20.45 -24.01 33.82
N ASN A 274 -20.00 -23.62 32.63
CA ASN A 274 -18.75 -24.08 32.04
C ASN A 274 -17.51 -23.49 32.75
N GLU A 275 -17.61 -22.33 33.40
CA GLU A 275 -16.54 -21.66 34.15
C GLU A 275 -16.41 -22.24 35.55
N ARG A 276 -17.55 -22.57 36.18
CA ARG A 276 -17.61 -23.23 37.48
C ARG A 276 -17.03 -24.65 37.47
N LYS A 277 -17.15 -25.34 36.33
CA LYS A 277 -16.65 -26.72 36.12
C LYS A 277 -15.20 -26.80 35.63
N THR A 278 -14.45 -25.72 35.77
CA THR A 278 -13.09 -25.67 35.23
C THR A 278 -12.10 -26.45 36.09
N GLN A 279 -11.15 -27.15 35.46
CA GLN A 279 -10.22 -28.07 36.14
C GLN A 279 -8.90 -27.40 36.59
N THR A 280 -8.55 -26.24 36.04
CA THR A 280 -7.32 -25.51 36.37
C THR A 280 -7.56 -24.00 36.42
N ALA A 281 -6.76 -23.29 37.22
CA ALA A 281 -6.80 -21.82 37.31
C ALA A 281 -6.52 -21.18 35.95
N ARG A 282 -5.64 -21.78 35.15
CA ARG A 282 -5.34 -21.33 33.79
C ARG A 282 -6.59 -21.24 32.90
N ILE A 283 -7.35 -22.32 32.81
CA ILE A 283 -8.53 -22.35 31.92
C ILE A 283 -9.58 -21.35 32.43
N LEU A 284 -9.70 -21.17 33.74
CA LEU A 284 -10.63 -20.21 34.33
C LEU A 284 -10.22 -18.79 33.94
N LEU A 285 -8.95 -18.41 34.16
CA LEU A 285 -8.44 -17.08 33.80
C LEU A 285 -8.54 -16.81 32.30
N GLU A 286 -8.28 -17.79 31.43
CA GLU A 286 -8.49 -17.66 29.99
C GLU A 286 -9.95 -17.39 29.62
N LYS A 287 -10.93 -18.00 30.31
CA LYS A 287 -12.36 -17.75 30.08
C LYS A 287 -12.79 -16.36 30.57
N LEU A 288 -12.35 -15.97 31.76
CA LEU A 288 -12.63 -14.63 32.32
C LEU A 288 -12.03 -13.52 31.45
N GLU A 289 -10.83 -13.74 30.88
CA GLU A 289 -10.20 -12.85 29.91
C GLU A 289 -11.00 -12.78 28.60
N ARG A 290 -11.51 -13.91 28.09
CA ARG A 290 -12.40 -13.94 26.90
C ARG A 290 -13.72 -13.19 27.13
N ARG A 291 -14.26 -13.24 28.35
CA ARG A 291 -15.41 -12.44 28.78
C ARG A 291 -15.07 -10.97 29.04
N ARG A 292 -13.80 -10.57 28.90
CA ARG A 292 -13.30 -9.20 29.12
C ARG A 292 -13.51 -8.69 30.54
N LEU A 293 -13.53 -9.59 31.53
CA LEU A 293 -13.59 -9.19 32.95
C LEU A 293 -12.27 -8.57 33.40
N PHE A 294 -11.16 -8.99 32.79
CA PHE A 294 -9.89 -8.30 32.82
C PHE A 294 -9.18 -8.47 31.48
N GLU A 295 -8.26 -7.58 31.19
CA GLU A 295 -7.46 -7.58 29.97
C GLU A 295 -6.12 -6.87 30.21
N PHE A 296 -5.21 -6.92 29.23
CA PHE A 296 -3.89 -6.30 29.30
C PHE A 296 -3.91 -4.87 29.87
N SER A 297 -4.91 -4.08 29.48
CA SER A 297 -5.15 -2.69 29.87
C SER A 297 -5.75 -2.53 31.29
N ARG A 298 -6.50 -3.52 31.77
CA ARG A 298 -7.37 -3.42 32.97
C ARG A 298 -7.25 -4.67 33.83
N LEU A 299 -6.46 -4.60 34.91
CA LEU A 299 -6.23 -5.75 35.81
C LEU A 299 -6.87 -5.58 37.19
N ASP A 300 -7.76 -4.59 37.38
CA ASP A 300 -8.42 -4.34 38.67
C ASP A 300 -9.28 -5.53 39.13
N PHE A 301 -9.99 -6.17 38.21
CA PHE A 301 -10.74 -7.38 38.51
C PHE A 301 -9.80 -8.52 38.94
N LEU A 302 -8.69 -8.72 38.23
CA LEU A 302 -7.68 -9.73 38.56
C LEU A 302 -7.06 -9.46 39.94
N LYS A 303 -6.68 -8.21 40.25
CA LYS A 303 -6.20 -7.83 41.59
C LYS A 303 -7.26 -8.06 42.65
N GLY A 304 -8.52 -7.79 42.33
CA GLY A 304 -9.67 -7.98 43.22
C GLY A 304 -9.90 -9.44 43.59
N ILE A 305 -9.91 -10.34 42.61
CA ILE A 305 -10.08 -11.78 42.88
C ILE A 305 -8.88 -12.36 43.62
N LEU A 306 -7.65 -11.94 43.29
CA LEU A 306 -6.43 -12.39 43.99
C LEU A 306 -6.37 -11.90 45.44
N SER A 307 -6.86 -10.67 45.70
CA SER A 307 -6.98 -10.14 47.06
C SER A 307 -8.02 -10.90 47.88
N GLY A 308 -9.13 -11.30 47.25
CA GLY A 308 -10.20 -12.05 47.91
C GLY A 308 -9.80 -13.47 48.34
N ILE A 309 -8.80 -14.06 47.69
CA ILE A 309 -8.19 -15.35 48.11
C ILE A 309 -6.90 -15.16 48.93
N GLU A 310 -6.68 -13.95 49.46
CA GLU A 310 -5.55 -13.59 50.33
C GLU A 310 -4.15 -13.76 49.71
N ARG A 311 -4.04 -13.78 48.38
CA ARG A 311 -2.76 -13.92 47.64
C ARG A 311 -2.10 -12.58 47.34
N GLN A 312 -1.69 -11.88 48.40
CA GLN A 312 -1.04 -10.57 48.31
C GLN A 312 0.30 -10.61 47.56
N ASP A 313 0.99 -11.75 47.58
CA ASP A 313 2.18 -12.02 46.76
C ASP A 313 1.89 -11.90 45.25
N LEU A 314 0.74 -12.44 44.81
CA LEU A 314 0.32 -12.38 43.41
C LEU A 314 -0.26 -11.01 43.04
N VAL A 315 -0.99 -10.37 43.96
CA VAL A 315 -1.45 -8.98 43.78
C VAL A 315 -0.27 -8.05 43.52
N LYS A 316 0.80 -8.18 44.31
CA LYS A 316 2.03 -7.39 44.13
C LYS A 316 2.68 -7.64 42.77
N LYS A 317 2.74 -8.91 42.30
CA LYS A 317 3.24 -9.22 40.94
C LYS A 317 2.42 -8.54 39.84
N VAL A 318 1.10 -8.50 39.97
CA VAL A 318 0.22 -7.81 39.01
C VAL A 318 0.47 -6.30 39.04
N GLN A 319 0.62 -5.71 40.23
CA GLN A 319 0.94 -4.28 40.39
C GLN A 319 2.31 -3.93 39.81
N ASP A 320 3.33 -4.74 40.05
CA ASP A 320 4.69 -4.55 39.49
C ASP A 320 4.67 -4.64 37.96
N PHE A 321 3.83 -5.50 37.39
CA PHE A 321 3.58 -5.55 35.95
C PHE A 321 2.88 -4.29 35.43
N GLU A 322 1.77 -3.87 36.05
CA GLU A 322 1.04 -2.66 35.64
C GLU A 322 1.93 -1.41 35.71
N LYS A 323 2.72 -1.28 36.78
CA LYS A 323 3.65 -0.17 36.94
C LYS A 323 4.69 -0.13 35.83
N ARG A 324 5.37 -1.26 35.55
CA ARG A 324 6.34 -1.35 34.45
C ARG A 324 5.72 -0.98 33.10
N ARG A 325 4.50 -1.48 32.83
CA ARG A 325 3.76 -1.16 31.61
C ARG A 325 3.46 0.34 31.50
N ILE A 326 2.96 0.96 32.57
CA ILE A 326 2.62 2.40 32.60
C ILE A 326 3.88 3.26 32.42
N ASP A 327 4.97 2.93 33.12
CA ASP A 327 6.24 3.65 33.01
C ASP A 327 6.80 3.56 31.57
N GLU A 328 6.70 2.40 30.93
CA GLU A 328 7.11 2.20 29.53
C GLU A 328 6.21 2.98 28.55
N ASP A 329 4.89 2.97 28.74
CA ASP A 329 3.96 3.72 27.92
C ASP A 329 4.17 5.25 28.06
N GLU A 330 4.44 5.72 29.28
CA GLU A 330 4.77 7.12 29.54
C GLU A 330 6.11 7.52 28.92
N PHE A 331 7.13 6.67 29.02
CA PHE A 331 8.42 6.87 28.36
C PHE A 331 8.25 7.01 26.84
N GLU A 332 7.45 6.15 26.22
CA GLU A 332 7.19 6.20 24.77
C GLU A 332 6.36 7.45 24.38
N ARG A 333 5.40 7.87 25.20
CA ARG A 333 4.68 9.15 25.00
C ARG A 333 5.62 10.34 25.04
N ARG A 334 6.52 10.40 26.03
CA ARG A 334 7.53 11.47 26.14
C ARG A 334 8.50 11.46 24.96
N LYS A 335 8.93 10.27 24.51
CA LYS A 335 9.77 10.11 23.32
C LYS A 335 9.08 10.58 22.04
N ALA A 336 7.80 10.26 21.87
CA ALA A 336 7.00 10.71 20.72
C ALA A 336 6.81 12.24 20.72
N GLN A 337 6.54 12.83 21.89
CA GLN A 337 6.45 14.29 22.05
C GLN A 337 7.78 14.99 21.75
N ALA A 338 8.90 14.48 22.26
CA ALA A 338 10.23 15.01 21.95
C ALA A 338 10.56 14.91 20.45
N GLY A 339 10.21 13.80 19.79
CA GLY A 339 10.37 13.65 18.34
C GLY A 339 9.53 14.64 17.53
N SER A 340 8.30 14.93 17.97
CA SER A 340 7.43 15.93 17.34
C SER A 340 7.97 17.36 17.49
N ILE A 341 8.53 17.70 18.67
CA ILE A 341 9.17 19.00 18.92
C ILE A 341 10.42 19.18 18.06
N VAL A 342 11.26 18.14 17.92
CA VAL A 342 12.47 18.18 17.06
C VAL A 342 12.10 18.31 15.58
N ALA A 343 11.04 17.62 15.13
CA ALA A 343 10.53 17.74 13.76
C ALA A 343 9.96 19.15 13.48
N ALA A 344 9.21 19.72 14.43
CA ALA A 344 8.71 21.10 14.34
C ALA A 344 9.85 22.13 14.33
N ALA A 345 10.89 21.94 15.14
CA ALA A 345 12.07 22.83 15.16
C ALA A 345 12.86 22.81 13.83
N ARG A 346 12.94 21.65 13.15
CA ARG A 346 13.54 21.55 11.81
C ARG A 346 12.74 22.28 10.73
N VAL A 347 11.42 22.31 10.84
CA VAL A 347 10.54 23.04 9.91
C VAL A 347 10.64 24.56 10.13
N VAL A 348 10.82 25.00 11.38
CA VAL A 348 11.00 26.43 11.71
C VAL A 348 12.42 26.92 11.35
N GLY A 349 13.45 26.09 11.49
CA GLY A 349 14.83 26.44 11.12
C GLY A 349 15.12 26.50 9.60
N GLY A 350 14.16 26.10 8.75
CA GLY A 350 14.32 26.07 7.30
C GLY A 350 13.83 27.31 6.54
N ARG A 351 13.30 28.34 7.22
CA ARG A 351 12.89 29.60 6.59
C ARG A 351 13.75 30.78 7.07
N VAL A 352 14.65 31.18 6.18
CA VAL A 352 15.21 32.53 5.97
C VAL A 352 16.12 33.08 7.08
N ILE A 353 17.43 33.11 6.82
CA ILE A 353 18.18 34.38 6.68
C ILE A 353 19.15 34.24 5.49
N GLY A 354 18.59 34.27 4.28
CA GLY A 354 19.28 34.81 3.12
C GLY A 354 18.84 36.26 3.01
N GLY A 355 19.54 37.15 3.69
CA GLY A 355 19.28 38.59 3.69
C GLY A 355 20.61 39.30 3.75
N GLU A 356 21.05 39.79 2.59
CA GLU A 356 22.17 40.72 2.47
C GLU A 356 21.97 41.91 3.41
N LEU A 357 22.92 42.11 4.33
CA LEU A 357 23.11 43.38 5.02
C LEU A 357 24.12 44.20 4.21
N LYS A 358 23.61 45.10 3.37
CA LYS A 358 24.35 46.25 2.84
C LYS A 358 23.92 47.51 3.59
N LEU A 359 24.93 48.16 4.20
CA LEU A 359 25.16 49.62 4.37
C LEU A 359 23.99 50.49 4.88
N PHE A 360 24.13 51.09 6.07
CA PHE A 360 24.87 52.34 6.31
C PHE A 360 25.28 52.46 7.79
#